data_AF-A0A1U8CD42-F1
#
_entry.id   AF-A0A1U8CD42-F1
#
_cell.length_a   1.000
_cell.length_b   1.000
_cell.length_c   1.000
_cell.angle_alpha   90.00
_cell.angle_beta   90.00
_cell.angle_gamma   90.00
#
_symmetry.space_group_name_H-M   'P 1'
#
loop_
_entity.id
_entity.type
_entity.pdbx_description
1 polymer ?
#
loop_
_entity_poly.entity_id
_entity_poly.type
_entity_poly.pdbx_seq_one_letter_code
_entity_poly.pdbx_strand_id
1 'polypeptide(L)'
;MWLPTSSCLWKSNDAVLLSLHIVSAHSPATLSTGQTDEQKKLSLPQLYIHKFFPRKKCFIFERPVYSKNIGELESLQDEDLDSDFLKQVTEFCSYVFSVSKVKTLSGGIKVNGPRLNNLVVTYVNTISSGSLPCIENAVLALSQTENAAAVQKAIAHYDQQMSQKLKLPTETLLELMDVHRASEKEAIKIFRETSFKDINQEFITQLATELETKQREFLKKNEQASSDRCSALLQDIFSPLEEDVKQGIYYKPGGYHLFIQKTQELKKKYYEEPGKGLQNSNFKAMMATAKIQQEMQHKVEQLLQQKVKSNEDHMKELSVKMEELKQSRDQLEEKKAQNMELKYKNEQLLQKERSQEEKIEQLTKKLVWTAGNCTFLFSDLALKTQRIQAPCGDSSMLTIFYDVDWCCQ
;
A
#
# COMPACT_ATOMS: atom_id res chain seq x y z
N MET A 1 9.26 -69.46 2.16
CA MET A 1 10.09 -70.58 2.68
C MET A 1 9.13 -71.62 3.19
N TRP A 2 9.46 -72.91 3.12
CA TRP A 2 8.63 -73.96 3.70
C TRP A 2 9.40 -74.63 4.85
N LEU A 3 8.71 -74.82 5.97
CA LEU A 3 9.23 -75.32 7.24
C LEU A 3 8.35 -76.49 7.70
N PRO A 4 8.48 -77.69 7.13
CA PRO A 4 7.83 -78.90 7.67
C PRO A 4 8.32 -79.18 9.10
N THR A 5 7.50 -78.83 10.09
CA THR A 5 7.77 -79.03 11.52
C THR A 5 7.19 -80.36 12.00
N SER A 6 8.07 -81.26 12.45
CA SER A 6 7.79 -82.66 12.81
C SER A 6 7.31 -83.55 11.66
N SER A 7 7.72 -84.82 11.68
CA SER A 7 6.94 -85.87 11.03
C SER A 7 7.19 -87.23 11.69
N CYS A 8 6.16 -88.07 11.75
CA CYS A 8 6.29 -89.50 12.01
C CYS A 8 6.57 -90.29 10.71
N LEU A 9 6.95 -89.61 9.63
CA LEU A 9 7.07 -90.13 8.26
C LEU A 9 8.53 -90.18 7.75
N TRP A 10 9.48 -89.53 8.44
CA TRP A 10 10.90 -89.45 8.04
C TRP A 10 11.65 -90.80 7.98
N LYS A 11 11.00 -91.93 8.31
CA LYS A 11 11.56 -93.29 8.15
C LYS A 11 11.58 -93.81 6.71
N SER A 12 11.00 -93.10 5.74
CA SER A 12 11.37 -93.27 4.32
C SER A 12 11.92 -91.98 3.72
N ASN A 13 12.94 -92.14 2.89
CA ASN A 13 13.48 -91.07 2.04
C ASN A 13 12.40 -90.43 1.15
N ASP A 14 11.31 -91.14 0.84
CA ASP A 14 10.25 -90.67 -0.04
C ASP A 14 9.57 -89.39 0.46
N ALA A 15 9.36 -89.24 1.77
CA ALA A 15 8.73 -88.05 2.35
C ALA A 15 9.63 -86.82 2.27
N VAL A 16 10.93 -87.00 2.55
CA VAL A 16 12.00 -86.01 2.36
C VAL A 16 12.06 -85.60 0.88
N LEU A 17 12.07 -86.60 -0.01
CA LEU A 17 12.07 -86.40 -1.46
C LEU A 17 10.81 -85.68 -1.94
N LEU A 18 9.61 -85.96 -1.42
CA LEU A 18 8.38 -85.29 -1.87
C LEU A 18 8.38 -83.79 -1.52
N SER A 19 8.75 -83.46 -0.28
CA SER A 19 8.90 -82.06 0.17
C SER A 19 10.01 -81.33 -0.59
N LEU A 20 11.09 -82.03 -0.95
CA LEU A 20 12.14 -81.49 -1.82
C LEU A 20 11.67 -81.33 -3.28
N HIS A 21 10.90 -82.26 -3.86
CA HIS A 21 10.40 -82.14 -5.23
C HIS A 21 9.50 -80.90 -5.40
N ILE A 22 8.60 -80.64 -4.43
CA ILE A 22 7.71 -79.47 -4.42
C ILE A 22 8.46 -78.13 -4.37
N VAL A 23 9.74 -78.12 -3.96
CA VAL A 23 10.57 -76.91 -3.79
C VAL A 23 11.71 -76.80 -4.80
N SER A 24 12.26 -77.94 -5.21
CA SER A 24 13.50 -78.08 -6.00
C SER A 24 13.27 -78.60 -7.42
N ALA A 25 12.03 -78.86 -7.86
CA ALA A 25 11.74 -79.17 -9.26
C ALA A 25 12.18 -78.01 -10.18
N HIS A 26 13.28 -78.20 -10.89
CA HIS A 26 13.85 -77.17 -11.79
C HIS A 26 13.03 -77.00 -13.08
N SER A 27 12.23 -78.01 -13.45
CA SER A 27 11.21 -77.91 -14.48
C SER A 27 9.83 -77.79 -13.84
N PRO A 28 8.95 -76.88 -14.29
CA PRO A 28 7.53 -77.01 -13.99
C PRO A 28 7.03 -78.34 -14.60
N ALA A 29 6.16 -79.05 -13.90
CA ALA A 29 5.45 -80.18 -14.50
C ALA A 29 4.60 -79.65 -15.66
N THR A 30 5.04 -79.89 -16.90
CA THR A 30 4.25 -79.58 -18.09
C THR A 30 2.94 -80.35 -18.00
N LEU A 31 1.80 -79.65 -18.04
CA LEU A 31 0.49 -80.30 -18.10
C LEU A 31 0.40 -81.07 -19.41
N SER A 32 0.65 -82.38 -19.33
CA SER A 32 0.46 -83.30 -20.45
C SER A 32 -1.02 -83.34 -20.82
N THR A 33 -1.30 -83.22 -22.11
CA THR A 33 -2.64 -83.38 -22.68
C THR A 33 -3.12 -84.80 -22.44
N GLY A 34 -3.92 -85.00 -21.39
CA GLY A 34 -4.38 -86.31 -20.93
C GLY A 34 -4.58 -86.45 -19.41
N GLN A 35 -4.15 -85.47 -18.59
CA GLN A 35 -4.34 -85.54 -17.14
C GLN A 35 -5.83 -85.60 -16.71
N THR A 36 -6.13 -86.42 -15.70
CA THR A 36 -7.44 -86.47 -15.05
C THR A 36 -7.69 -85.22 -14.18
N ASP A 37 -8.94 -84.94 -13.81
CA ASP A 37 -9.25 -83.73 -13.02
C ASP A 37 -8.69 -83.79 -11.59
N GLU A 38 -8.41 -84.97 -11.04
CA GLU A 38 -7.68 -85.11 -9.78
C GLU A 38 -6.19 -84.79 -9.94
N GLN A 39 -5.57 -85.24 -11.03
CA GLN A 39 -4.17 -84.88 -11.36
C GLN A 39 -4.02 -83.36 -11.58
N LYS A 40 -5.01 -82.71 -12.20
CA LYS A 40 -5.06 -81.23 -12.33
C LYS A 40 -5.18 -80.52 -10.98
N LYS A 41 -6.04 -81.02 -10.08
CA LYS A 41 -6.18 -80.47 -8.71
C LYS A 41 -4.87 -80.54 -7.91
N LEU A 42 -4.07 -81.59 -8.11
CA LEU A 42 -2.77 -81.76 -7.46
C LEU A 42 -1.64 -80.93 -8.11
N SER A 43 -1.65 -80.76 -9.44
CA SER A 43 -0.59 -80.03 -10.16
C SER A 43 -0.76 -78.50 -10.13
N LEU A 44 -1.98 -77.98 -10.04
CA LEU A 44 -2.24 -76.53 -10.02
C LEU A 44 -1.57 -75.78 -8.85
N PRO A 45 -1.63 -76.23 -7.57
CA PRO A 45 -0.94 -75.57 -6.47
C PRO A 45 0.59 -75.51 -6.68
N GLN A 46 1.18 -76.60 -7.19
CA GLN A 46 2.60 -76.65 -7.52
C GLN A 46 2.94 -75.62 -8.61
N LEU A 47 2.19 -75.60 -9.72
CA LEU A 47 2.37 -74.62 -10.80
C LEU A 47 2.32 -73.17 -10.29
N TYR A 48 1.37 -72.85 -9.41
CA TYR A 48 1.26 -71.51 -8.81
C TYR A 48 2.40 -71.19 -7.84
N ILE A 49 2.87 -72.15 -7.04
CA ILE A 49 4.08 -71.98 -6.20
C ILE A 49 5.31 -71.71 -7.08
N HIS A 50 5.47 -72.44 -8.18
CA HIS A 50 6.55 -72.22 -9.13
C HIS A 50 6.46 -70.85 -9.83
N LYS A 51 5.25 -70.40 -10.19
CA LYS A 51 4.99 -69.14 -10.91
C LYS A 51 5.06 -67.87 -10.04
N PHE A 52 4.49 -67.89 -8.83
CA PHE A 52 4.31 -66.66 -8.03
C PHE A 52 5.46 -66.35 -7.06
N PHE A 53 6.32 -67.33 -6.72
CA PHE A 53 7.43 -67.12 -5.78
C PHE A 53 8.78 -67.19 -6.51
N PRO A 54 9.48 -66.07 -6.76
CA PRO A 54 10.76 -66.09 -7.49
C PRO A 54 11.88 -66.86 -6.79
N ARG A 55 11.83 -66.97 -5.46
CA ARG A 55 12.77 -67.75 -4.65
C ARG A 55 11.98 -68.74 -3.77
N LYS A 56 12.41 -70.01 -3.79
CA LYS A 56 11.93 -71.08 -2.89
C LYS A 56 13.14 -71.66 -2.15
N LYS A 57 12.92 -72.13 -0.92
CA LYS A 57 13.87 -72.88 -0.07
C LYS A 57 13.02 -73.60 0.98
N CYS A 58 13.39 -74.86 1.22
CA CYS A 58 12.85 -75.69 2.29
C CYS A 58 13.90 -75.77 3.42
N PHE A 59 13.44 -75.89 4.66
CA PHE A 59 14.25 -76.31 5.80
C PHE A 59 13.52 -77.47 6.48
N ILE A 60 14.24 -78.57 6.70
CA ILE A 60 13.73 -79.72 7.43
C ILE A 60 14.23 -79.59 8.85
N PHE A 61 13.33 -79.84 9.81
CA PHE A 61 13.62 -79.80 11.23
C PHE A 61 13.36 -81.18 11.83
N GLU A 62 14.35 -81.70 12.53
CA GLU A 62 14.17 -82.86 13.40
C GLU A 62 13.21 -82.55 14.55
N ARG A 63 12.85 -83.60 15.28
CA ARG A 63 11.97 -83.44 16.45
C ARG A 63 12.77 -82.79 17.59
N PRO A 64 12.37 -81.61 18.11
CA PRO A 64 13.18 -80.87 19.09
C PRO A 64 13.38 -81.63 20.41
N VAL A 65 12.40 -82.44 20.83
CA VAL A 65 12.45 -83.22 22.09
C VAL A 65 11.74 -84.56 21.91
N TYR A 66 12.43 -85.67 22.18
CA TYR A 66 11.89 -87.03 22.04
C TYR A 66 10.91 -87.45 23.15
N SER A 67 10.97 -86.80 24.32
CA SER A 67 10.12 -87.11 25.49
C SER A 67 8.65 -86.66 25.32
N LYS A 68 7.86 -86.75 26.39
CA LYS A 68 6.46 -86.26 26.41
C LYS A 68 6.35 -84.74 26.60
N ASN A 69 7.45 -84.07 26.95
CA ASN A 69 7.49 -82.68 27.42
C ASN A 69 7.34 -81.63 26.29
N ILE A 70 6.77 -82.00 25.14
CA ILE A 70 6.59 -81.08 24.01
C ILE A 70 5.59 -79.95 24.30
N GLY A 71 4.72 -80.11 25.31
CA GLY A 71 3.87 -79.05 25.85
C GLY A 71 4.59 -78.06 26.78
N GLU A 72 5.84 -78.34 27.15
CA GLU A 72 6.69 -77.53 28.02
C GLU A 72 7.87 -76.90 27.25
N LEU A 73 7.88 -77.03 25.91
CA LEU A 73 9.00 -76.69 25.03
C LEU A 73 9.51 -75.24 25.16
N GLU A 74 8.64 -74.29 25.50
CA GLU A 74 9.02 -72.88 25.73
C GLU A 74 9.78 -72.65 27.05
N SER A 75 9.88 -73.66 27.92
CA SER A 75 10.55 -73.59 29.23
C SER A 75 11.83 -74.41 29.33
N LEU A 76 12.10 -75.27 28.34
CA LEU A 76 13.33 -76.06 28.24
C LEU A 76 14.51 -75.17 27.83
N GLN A 77 15.72 -75.55 28.21
CA GLN A 77 16.94 -74.87 27.74
C GLN A 77 17.45 -75.52 26.45
N ASP A 78 18.35 -74.86 25.72
CA ASP A 78 18.92 -75.42 24.48
C ASP A 78 19.60 -76.78 24.75
N GLU A 79 20.22 -76.96 25.93
CA GLU A 79 20.84 -78.23 26.34
C GLU A 79 19.86 -79.41 26.51
N ASP A 80 18.55 -79.14 26.66
CA ASP A 80 17.49 -80.16 26.72
C ASP A 80 16.96 -80.56 25.32
N LEU A 81 17.39 -79.85 24.26
CA LEU A 81 16.91 -80.03 22.88
C LEU A 81 17.83 -80.93 22.05
N ASP A 82 17.27 -81.48 20.96
CA ASP A 82 18.04 -82.22 19.98
C ASP A 82 19.10 -81.34 19.29
N SER A 83 20.34 -81.84 19.25
CA SER A 83 21.50 -81.07 18.77
C SER A 83 21.52 -80.83 17.25
N ASP A 84 20.93 -81.72 16.44
CA ASP A 84 20.78 -81.47 15.00
C ASP A 84 19.58 -80.54 14.74
N PHE A 85 18.52 -80.59 15.54
CA PHE A 85 17.45 -79.56 15.53
C PHE A 85 18.02 -78.15 15.83
N LEU A 86 18.80 -77.98 16.91
CA LEU A 86 19.45 -76.69 17.24
C LEU A 86 20.30 -76.16 16.08
N LYS A 87 21.08 -77.04 15.45
CA LYS A 87 21.93 -76.73 14.30
C LYS A 87 21.11 -76.36 13.05
N GLN A 88 19.98 -77.04 12.80
CA GLN A 88 19.05 -76.72 11.73
C GLN A 88 18.33 -75.38 11.95
N VAL A 89 17.94 -75.06 13.20
CA VAL A 89 17.41 -73.74 13.59
C VAL A 89 18.48 -72.66 13.40
N THR A 90 19.73 -72.94 13.78
CA THR A 90 20.87 -72.02 13.60
C THR A 90 21.17 -71.75 12.11
N GLU A 91 21.16 -72.78 11.25
CA GLU A 91 21.28 -72.61 9.78
C GLU A 91 20.10 -71.80 9.23
N PHE A 92 18.87 -72.13 9.63
CA PHE A 92 17.66 -71.43 9.20
C PHE A 92 17.70 -69.95 9.55
N CYS A 93 17.97 -69.60 10.81
CA CYS A 93 18.05 -68.21 11.26
C CYS A 93 19.18 -67.46 10.52
N SER A 94 20.37 -68.06 10.40
CA SER A 94 21.50 -67.48 9.66
C SER A 94 21.18 -67.24 8.18
N TYR A 95 20.46 -68.16 7.54
CA TYR A 95 19.96 -67.99 6.17
C TYR A 95 18.92 -66.88 6.08
N VAL A 96 17.94 -66.85 6.99
CA VAL A 96 16.89 -65.81 7.01
C VAL A 96 17.52 -64.43 7.15
N PHE A 97 18.44 -64.23 8.09
CA PHE A 97 19.10 -62.93 8.29
C PHE A 97 20.00 -62.52 7.10
N SER A 98 20.65 -63.47 6.43
CA SER A 98 21.54 -63.18 5.30
C SER A 98 20.84 -62.99 3.94
N VAL A 99 19.71 -63.67 3.67
CA VAL A 99 19.03 -63.57 2.36
C VAL A 99 17.77 -62.70 2.35
N SER A 100 17.22 -62.34 3.52
CA SER A 100 16.00 -61.52 3.59
C SER A 100 16.26 -60.10 3.08
N LYS A 101 15.44 -59.67 2.12
CA LYS A 101 15.50 -58.33 1.56
C LYS A 101 14.50 -57.42 2.26
N VAL A 102 14.86 -56.15 2.42
CA VAL A 102 13.91 -55.08 2.75
C VAL A 102 12.72 -55.17 1.80
N LYS A 103 11.50 -55.16 2.35
CA LYS A 103 10.27 -55.22 1.55
C LYS A 103 10.21 -54.02 0.60
N THR A 104 9.99 -54.29 -0.69
CA THR A 104 9.80 -53.25 -1.71
C THR A 104 8.42 -53.34 -2.36
N LEU A 105 7.98 -52.21 -2.91
CA LEU A 105 6.84 -52.09 -3.85
C LEU A 105 7.38 -51.95 -5.29
N SER A 106 6.47 -51.80 -6.27
CA SER A 106 6.85 -51.51 -7.66
C SER A 106 7.66 -50.20 -7.76
N GLY A 107 8.62 -50.14 -8.69
CA GLY A 107 9.59 -49.03 -8.75
C GLY A 107 10.69 -49.07 -7.67
N GLY A 108 10.79 -50.14 -6.87
CA GLY A 108 11.88 -50.33 -5.90
C GLY A 108 11.71 -49.57 -4.57
N ILE A 109 10.54 -48.96 -4.36
CA ILE A 109 10.20 -48.20 -3.15
C ILE A 109 10.34 -49.09 -1.91
N LYS A 110 11.28 -48.76 -1.01
CA LYS A 110 11.46 -49.47 0.26
C LYS A 110 10.29 -49.16 1.20
N VAL A 111 9.69 -50.19 1.78
CA VAL A 111 8.63 -50.07 2.80
C VAL A 111 9.28 -49.85 4.18
N ASN A 112 8.85 -48.77 4.84
CA ASN A 112 9.18 -48.43 6.22
C ASN A 112 7.92 -48.53 7.10
N GLY A 113 7.99 -48.18 8.39
CA GLY A 113 6.84 -48.22 9.32
C GLY A 113 5.59 -47.48 8.81
N PRO A 114 5.67 -46.18 8.46
CA PRO A 114 4.54 -45.43 7.91
C PRO A 114 3.94 -46.04 6.64
N ARG A 115 4.78 -46.49 5.69
CA ARG A 115 4.34 -47.18 4.47
C ARG A 115 3.65 -48.50 4.76
N LEU A 116 4.17 -49.28 5.72
CA LEU A 116 3.55 -50.55 6.13
C LEU A 116 2.19 -50.31 6.78
N ASN A 117 2.07 -49.31 7.66
CA ASN A 117 0.80 -48.94 8.29
C ASN A 117 -0.25 -48.56 7.24
N ASN A 118 0.10 -47.68 6.29
CA ASN A 118 -0.79 -47.28 5.20
C ASN A 118 -1.26 -48.50 4.37
N LEU A 119 -0.33 -49.36 3.94
CA LEU A 119 -0.65 -50.60 3.19
C LEU A 119 -1.59 -51.53 3.98
N VAL A 120 -1.35 -51.72 5.29
CA VAL A 120 -2.21 -52.54 6.16
C VAL A 120 -3.62 -51.95 6.25
N VAL A 121 -3.75 -50.66 6.54
CA VAL A 121 -5.05 -49.96 6.60
C VAL A 121 -5.80 -50.06 5.27
N THR A 122 -5.13 -49.80 4.13
CA THR A 122 -5.74 -49.93 2.80
C THR A 122 -6.23 -51.35 2.54
N TYR A 123 -5.41 -52.39 2.77
CA TYR A 123 -5.80 -53.77 2.48
C TYR A 123 -6.88 -54.28 3.43
N VAL A 124 -6.81 -53.99 4.74
CA VAL A 124 -7.85 -54.38 5.72
C VAL A 124 -9.18 -53.73 5.35
N ASN A 125 -9.20 -52.41 5.10
CA ASN A 125 -10.44 -51.70 4.73
C ASN A 125 -11.03 -52.26 3.43
N THR A 126 -10.19 -52.60 2.44
CA THR A 126 -10.63 -53.18 1.16
C THR A 126 -11.28 -54.56 1.36
N ILE A 127 -10.71 -55.41 2.21
CA ILE A 127 -11.27 -56.73 2.56
C ILE A 127 -12.59 -56.55 3.32
N SER A 128 -12.62 -55.65 4.32
CA SER A 128 -13.82 -55.36 5.11
C SER A 128 -14.97 -54.75 4.28
N SER A 129 -14.66 -54.07 3.18
CA SER A 129 -15.67 -53.59 2.21
C SER A 129 -16.02 -54.62 1.12
N GLY A 130 -15.71 -55.91 1.33
CA GLY A 130 -16.02 -57.00 0.39
C GLY A 130 -15.28 -56.92 -0.95
N SER A 131 -14.22 -56.11 -1.04
CA SER A 131 -13.46 -55.84 -2.27
C SER A 131 -12.11 -56.58 -2.26
N LEU A 132 -11.49 -56.73 -3.43
CA LEU A 132 -10.21 -57.43 -3.55
C LEU A 132 -9.02 -56.45 -3.41
N PRO A 133 -8.06 -56.69 -2.48
CA PRO A 133 -6.84 -55.90 -2.38
C PRO A 133 -6.02 -55.87 -3.66
N CYS A 134 -5.84 -54.68 -4.24
CA CYS A 134 -4.95 -54.45 -5.38
C CYS A 134 -3.67 -53.75 -4.93
N ILE A 135 -2.51 -54.36 -5.22
CA ILE A 135 -1.19 -53.80 -4.91
C ILE A 135 -0.99 -52.46 -5.63
N GLU A 136 -1.44 -52.34 -6.87
CA GLU A 136 -1.26 -51.13 -7.68
C GLU A 136 -2.06 -49.96 -7.12
N ASN A 137 -3.31 -50.20 -6.71
CA ASN A 137 -4.17 -49.19 -6.08
C ASN A 137 -3.59 -48.71 -4.73
N ALA A 138 -3.08 -49.64 -3.91
CA ALA A 138 -2.43 -49.28 -2.65
C ALA A 138 -1.14 -48.48 -2.86
N VAL A 139 -0.34 -48.82 -3.88
CA VAL A 139 0.83 -48.01 -4.28
C VAL A 139 0.40 -46.62 -4.79
N LEU A 140 -0.72 -46.50 -5.50
CA LEU A 140 -1.25 -45.21 -6.00
C LEU A 140 -1.69 -44.29 -4.86
N ALA A 141 -2.51 -44.79 -3.92
CA ALA A 141 -2.95 -44.03 -2.75
C ALA A 141 -1.78 -43.60 -1.86
N LEU A 142 -0.77 -44.45 -1.72
CA LEU A 142 0.48 -44.13 -1.02
C LEU A 142 1.26 -43.02 -1.75
N SER A 143 1.40 -43.07 -3.08
CA SER A 143 2.07 -41.99 -3.84
C SER A 143 1.33 -40.67 -3.74
N GLN A 144 0.00 -40.64 -3.80
CA GLN A 144 -0.78 -39.41 -3.62
C GLN A 144 -0.53 -38.79 -2.24
N THR A 145 -0.55 -39.62 -1.19
CA THR A 145 -0.33 -39.17 0.20
C THR A 145 1.09 -38.64 0.41
N GLU A 146 2.12 -39.38 -0.04
CA GLU A 146 3.51 -39.00 0.18
C GLU A 146 3.98 -37.87 -0.74
N ASN A 147 3.48 -37.78 -1.98
CA ASN A 147 3.84 -36.68 -2.89
C ASN A 147 3.22 -35.36 -2.44
N ALA A 148 1.98 -35.36 -1.95
CA ALA A 148 1.39 -34.17 -1.32
C ALA A 148 2.23 -33.67 -0.13
N ALA A 149 2.67 -34.60 0.74
CA ALA A 149 3.57 -34.28 1.85
C ALA A 149 4.96 -33.81 1.37
N ALA A 150 5.47 -34.33 0.24
CA ALA A 150 6.72 -33.89 -0.38
C ALA A 150 6.65 -32.46 -0.92
N VAL A 151 5.52 -32.07 -1.56
CA VAL A 151 5.29 -30.66 -1.98
C VAL A 151 5.33 -29.74 -0.76
N GLN A 152 4.54 -30.05 0.27
CA GLN A 152 4.47 -29.22 1.48
C GLN A 152 5.82 -29.13 2.22
N LYS A 153 6.59 -30.22 2.28
CA LYS A 153 7.96 -30.22 2.81
C LYS A 153 8.92 -29.35 1.99
N ALA A 154 8.82 -29.40 0.66
CA ALA A 154 9.64 -28.58 -0.23
C ALA A 154 9.32 -27.08 -0.11
N ILE A 155 8.03 -26.72 -0.02
CA ILE A 155 7.58 -25.34 0.20
C ILE A 155 7.97 -24.81 1.58
N ALA A 156 7.81 -25.60 2.64
CA ALA A 156 8.26 -25.22 3.98
C ALA A 156 9.78 -24.95 4.04
N HIS A 157 10.58 -25.76 3.33
CA HIS A 157 12.02 -25.51 3.19
C HIS A 157 12.30 -24.23 2.39
N TYR A 158 11.60 -24.00 1.28
CA TYR A 158 11.73 -22.77 0.49
C TYR A 158 11.42 -21.51 1.31
N ASP A 159 10.29 -21.50 2.02
CA ASP A 159 9.89 -20.39 2.90
C ASP A 159 10.95 -20.14 3.99
N GLN A 160 11.49 -21.20 4.59
CA GLN A 160 12.57 -21.08 5.57
C GLN A 160 13.83 -20.46 4.95
N GLN A 161 14.31 -20.98 3.82
CA GLN A 161 15.55 -20.50 3.18
C GLN A 161 15.40 -19.04 2.75
N MET A 162 14.30 -18.67 2.12
CA MET A 162 14.01 -17.28 1.74
C MET A 162 13.96 -16.35 2.97
N SER A 163 13.25 -16.74 4.02
CA SER A 163 13.07 -15.91 5.23
C SER A 163 14.32 -15.80 6.10
N GLN A 164 15.25 -16.77 6.03
CA GLN A 164 16.52 -16.73 6.75
C GLN A 164 17.63 -16.01 5.98
N LYS A 165 17.64 -16.10 4.64
CA LYS A 165 18.69 -15.51 3.79
C LYS A 165 18.39 -14.08 3.35
N LEU A 166 17.12 -13.68 3.19
CA LEU A 166 16.74 -12.33 2.75
C LEU A 166 16.53 -11.37 3.92
N LYS A 167 17.03 -10.15 3.76
CA LYS A 167 16.59 -8.96 4.50
C LYS A 167 15.88 -8.05 3.51
N LEU A 168 14.69 -7.59 3.85
CA LEU A 168 13.89 -6.71 2.98
C LEU A 168 13.93 -5.26 3.50
N PRO A 169 14.09 -4.25 2.63
CA PRO A 169 14.29 -4.38 1.19
C PRO A 169 15.72 -4.85 0.81
N THR A 170 15.84 -5.64 -0.25
CA THR A 170 17.12 -5.97 -0.89
C THR A 170 17.61 -4.79 -1.74
N GLU A 171 18.91 -4.55 -1.77
CA GLU A 171 19.47 -3.39 -2.52
C GLU A 171 19.35 -3.59 -4.03
N THR A 172 19.28 -4.84 -4.49
CA THR A 172 19.05 -5.18 -5.89
C THR A 172 17.97 -6.26 -6.06
N LEU A 173 17.40 -6.34 -7.26
CA LEU A 173 16.53 -7.45 -7.66
C LEU A 173 17.33 -8.76 -7.79
N LEU A 174 18.60 -8.68 -8.18
CA LEU A 174 19.48 -9.84 -8.36
C LEU A 174 19.70 -10.58 -7.04
N GLU A 175 19.94 -9.86 -5.94
CA GLU A 175 20.05 -10.42 -4.59
C GLU A 175 18.84 -11.29 -4.22
N LEU A 176 17.62 -10.80 -4.48
CA LEU A 176 16.39 -11.55 -4.24
C LEU A 176 16.25 -12.76 -5.18
N MET A 177 16.57 -12.58 -6.47
CA MET A 177 16.46 -13.63 -7.49
C MET A 177 17.47 -14.77 -7.32
N ASP A 178 18.69 -14.49 -6.86
CA ASP A 178 19.71 -15.52 -6.66
C ASP A 178 19.43 -16.36 -5.40
N VAL A 179 18.94 -15.74 -4.31
CA VAL A 179 18.45 -16.48 -3.14
C VAL A 179 17.21 -17.30 -3.48
N HIS A 180 16.28 -16.75 -4.28
CA HIS A 180 15.12 -17.48 -4.80
C HIS A 180 15.55 -18.71 -5.62
N ARG A 181 16.42 -18.53 -6.63
CA ARG A 181 16.88 -19.62 -7.52
C ARG A 181 17.64 -20.71 -6.74
N ALA A 182 18.42 -20.34 -5.72
CA ALA A 182 19.06 -21.31 -4.83
C ALA A 182 18.02 -22.11 -4.01
N SER A 183 17.07 -21.41 -3.39
CA SER A 183 16.03 -22.01 -2.54
C SER A 183 15.06 -22.89 -3.32
N GLU A 184 14.69 -22.48 -4.54
CA GLU A 184 13.89 -23.23 -5.51
C GLU A 184 14.59 -24.55 -5.89
N LYS A 185 15.86 -24.47 -6.29
CA LYS A 185 16.68 -25.64 -6.64
C LYS A 185 16.80 -26.63 -5.47
N GLU A 186 16.94 -26.13 -4.25
CA GLU A 186 16.95 -26.94 -3.02
C GLU A 186 15.57 -27.58 -2.75
N ALA A 187 14.47 -26.84 -2.92
CA ALA A 187 13.11 -27.36 -2.77
C ALA A 187 12.77 -28.46 -3.79
N ILE A 188 13.09 -28.24 -5.07
CA ILE A 188 12.91 -29.24 -6.14
C ILE A 188 13.77 -30.48 -5.87
N LYS A 189 14.98 -30.33 -5.32
CA LYS A 189 15.81 -31.46 -4.88
C LYS A 189 15.13 -32.25 -3.76
N ILE A 190 14.66 -31.58 -2.71
CA ILE A 190 13.98 -32.21 -1.57
C ILE A 190 12.74 -32.99 -2.03
N PHE A 191 11.95 -32.42 -2.95
CA PHE A 191 10.82 -33.12 -3.55
C PHE A 191 11.27 -34.38 -4.30
N ARG A 192 12.30 -34.30 -5.16
CA ARG A 192 12.83 -35.47 -5.90
C ARG A 192 13.43 -36.56 -5.00
N GLU A 193 13.89 -36.22 -3.80
CA GLU A 193 14.43 -37.15 -2.81
C GLU A 193 13.34 -37.78 -1.90
N THR A 194 12.11 -37.29 -1.94
CA THR A 194 11.02 -37.74 -1.04
C THR A 194 9.75 -38.23 -1.75
N SER A 195 9.42 -37.69 -2.92
CA SER A 195 8.32 -38.15 -3.78
C SER A 195 8.63 -39.46 -4.48
N PHE A 196 7.60 -40.16 -4.93
CA PHE A 196 7.72 -41.32 -5.82
C PHE A 196 6.46 -41.50 -6.69
N LYS A 197 6.63 -42.08 -7.88
CA LYS A 197 5.52 -42.41 -8.81
C LYS A 197 4.55 -41.23 -9.02
N ASP A 198 5.10 -40.03 -9.24
CA ASP A 198 4.35 -38.84 -9.63
C ASP A 198 3.84 -38.99 -11.07
N ILE A 199 2.64 -39.56 -11.20
CA ILE A 199 1.98 -39.81 -12.49
C ILE A 199 1.61 -38.47 -13.12
N ASN A 200 1.76 -38.38 -14.44
CA ASN A 200 1.56 -37.16 -15.24
C ASN A 200 2.39 -35.93 -14.78
N GLN A 201 3.32 -36.07 -13.82
CA GLN A 201 4.05 -34.96 -13.19
C GLN A 201 3.14 -33.93 -12.49
N GLU A 202 2.00 -34.39 -11.93
CA GLU A 202 1.01 -33.56 -11.26
C GLU A 202 1.60 -32.83 -10.04
N PHE A 203 2.31 -33.53 -9.15
CA PHE A 203 2.81 -32.95 -7.90
C PHE A 203 4.04 -32.05 -8.10
N ILE A 204 4.95 -32.37 -9.04
CA ILE A 204 6.04 -31.44 -9.41
C ILE A 204 5.51 -30.17 -10.10
N THR A 205 4.42 -30.26 -10.87
CA THR A 205 3.78 -29.09 -11.51
C THR A 205 3.07 -28.21 -10.48
N GLN A 206 2.42 -28.82 -9.48
CA GLN A 206 1.89 -28.11 -8.31
C GLN A 206 3.02 -27.37 -7.57
N LEU A 207 4.14 -28.06 -7.27
CA LEU A 207 5.28 -27.46 -6.58
C LEU A 207 5.85 -26.25 -7.34
N ALA A 208 6.00 -26.34 -8.67
CA ALA A 208 6.45 -25.21 -9.49
C ALA A 208 5.48 -24.02 -9.40
N THR A 209 4.16 -24.27 -9.50
CA THR A 209 3.12 -23.22 -9.43
C THR A 209 3.07 -22.54 -8.06
N GLU A 210 3.27 -23.30 -6.97
CA GLU A 210 3.40 -22.75 -5.62
C GLU A 210 4.69 -21.92 -5.47
N LEU A 211 5.83 -22.39 -6.00
CA LEU A 211 7.10 -21.66 -5.97
C LEU A 211 7.06 -20.34 -6.77
N GLU A 212 6.46 -20.33 -7.97
CA GLU A 212 6.22 -19.10 -8.75
C GLU A 212 5.30 -18.12 -8.03
N THR A 213 4.31 -18.62 -7.28
CA THR A 213 3.41 -17.79 -6.48
C THR A 213 4.15 -17.17 -5.29
N LYS A 214 4.97 -17.96 -4.60
CA LYS A 214 5.85 -17.49 -3.52
C LYS A 214 6.90 -16.49 -4.02
N GLN A 215 7.48 -16.68 -5.21
CA GLN A 215 8.39 -15.71 -5.83
C GLN A 215 7.70 -14.34 -5.98
N ARG A 216 6.49 -14.31 -6.54
CA ARG A 216 5.68 -13.08 -6.68
C ARG A 216 5.32 -12.43 -5.34
N GLU A 217 5.03 -13.23 -4.30
CA GLU A 217 4.84 -12.70 -2.95
C GLU A 217 6.11 -12.03 -2.40
N PHE A 218 7.28 -12.66 -2.52
CA PHE A 218 8.53 -12.08 -2.02
C PHE A 218 8.93 -10.81 -2.78
N LEU A 219 8.70 -10.76 -4.09
CA LEU A 219 8.86 -9.54 -4.90
C LEU A 219 7.95 -8.41 -4.39
N LYS A 220 6.67 -8.68 -4.15
CA LYS A 220 5.72 -7.68 -3.62
C LYS A 220 6.07 -7.22 -2.20
N LYS A 221 6.52 -8.14 -1.33
CA LYS A 221 7.01 -7.81 0.03
C LYS A 221 8.26 -6.92 -0.04
N ASN A 222 9.16 -7.16 -0.99
CA ASN A 222 10.36 -6.35 -1.21
C ASN A 222 10.02 -4.93 -1.70
N GLU A 223 9.12 -4.81 -2.68
CA GLU A 223 8.63 -3.52 -3.18
C GLU A 223 7.94 -2.71 -2.07
N GLN A 224 7.10 -3.35 -1.26
CA GLN A 224 6.45 -2.70 -0.12
C GLN A 224 7.47 -2.21 0.91
N ALA A 225 8.41 -3.06 1.34
CA ALA A 225 9.45 -2.68 2.29
C ALA A 225 10.34 -1.53 1.78
N SER A 226 10.69 -1.55 0.48
CA SER A 226 11.41 -0.46 -0.19
C SER A 226 10.58 0.82 -0.22
N SER A 227 9.28 0.71 -0.55
CA SER A 227 8.35 1.82 -0.56
C SER A 227 8.27 2.49 0.81
N ASP A 228 8.07 1.72 1.88
CA ASP A 228 7.90 2.22 3.25
C ASP A 228 9.19 2.85 3.79
N ARG A 229 10.35 2.17 3.64
CA ARG A 229 11.66 2.70 4.04
C ARG A 229 12.01 3.97 3.27
N CYS A 230 11.68 4.06 1.97
CA CYS A 230 11.84 5.29 1.20
C CYS A 230 10.92 6.41 1.68
N SER A 231 9.65 6.12 2.00
CA SER A 231 8.71 7.13 2.52
C SER A 231 9.17 7.68 3.89
N ALA A 232 9.58 6.79 4.80
CA ALA A 232 10.08 7.18 6.12
C ALA A 232 11.37 8.02 6.03
N LEU A 233 12.32 7.64 5.17
CA LEU A 233 13.53 8.44 4.91
C LEU A 233 13.22 9.82 4.32
N LEU A 234 12.20 9.94 3.45
CA LEU A 234 11.82 11.24 2.92
C LEU A 234 11.19 12.14 3.98
N GLN A 235 10.41 11.57 4.89
CA GLN A 235 9.88 12.31 6.03
C GLN A 235 11.01 12.80 6.96
N ASP A 236 11.90 11.90 7.42
CA ASP A 236 13.05 12.25 8.27
C ASP A 236 13.94 13.35 7.65
N ILE A 237 14.27 13.21 6.37
CA ILE A 237 15.24 14.08 5.70
C ILE A 237 14.63 15.41 5.26
N PHE A 238 13.36 15.45 4.85
CA PHE A 238 12.76 16.65 4.24
C PHE A 238 11.69 17.36 5.09
N SER A 239 11.13 16.75 6.15
CA SER A 239 10.21 17.48 7.04
C SER A 239 10.81 18.76 7.67
N PRO A 240 12.11 18.84 8.02
CA PRO A 240 12.71 20.10 8.46
C PRO A 240 12.66 21.19 7.38
N LEU A 241 12.91 20.84 6.10
CA LEU A 241 12.84 21.79 4.98
C LEU A 241 11.38 22.22 4.70
N GLU A 242 10.42 21.31 4.80
CA GLU A 242 8.99 21.66 4.75
C GLU A 242 8.63 22.71 5.81
N GLU A 243 9.11 22.54 7.03
CA GLU A 243 8.80 23.44 8.14
C GLU A 243 9.50 24.80 8.00
N ASP A 244 10.78 24.84 7.61
CA ASP A 244 11.50 26.08 7.26
C ASP A 244 10.74 26.90 6.20
N VAL A 245 10.17 26.23 5.19
CA VAL A 245 9.37 26.83 4.09
C VAL A 245 8.00 27.32 4.59
N LYS A 246 7.37 26.61 5.52
CA LYS A 246 6.09 27.01 6.14
C LYS A 246 6.27 28.22 7.05
N GLN A 247 7.29 28.22 7.91
CA GLN A 247 7.68 29.35 8.78
C GLN A 247 8.22 30.54 7.97
N GLY A 248 8.82 30.28 6.81
CA GLY A 248 9.18 31.29 5.83
C GLY A 248 10.61 31.81 5.87
N ILE A 249 11.53 30.97 6.38
CA ILE A 249 12.96 31.27 6.52
C ILE A 249 13.62 31.68 5.18
N TYR A 250 13.03 31.24 4.05
CA TYR A 250 13.50 31.52 2.69
C TYR A 250 12.83 32.72 1.99
N TYR A 251 11.79 33.36 2.54
CA TYR A 251 11.10 34.52 1.92
C TYR A 251 11.83 35.85 2.15
N LYS A 252 13.14 35.87 1.91
CA LYS A 252 14.04 37.02 2.08
C LYS A 252 14.97 37.18 0.88
N PRO A 253 15.61 38.35 0.66
CA PRO A 253 16.60 38.52 -0.41
C PRO A 253 17.67 37.41 -0.38
N GLY A 254 17.93 36.78 -1.52
CA GLY A 254 18.83 35.63 -1.65
C GLY A 254 18.30 34.28 -1.11
N GLY A 255 17.15 34.25 -0.41
CA GLY A 255 16.63 33.06 0.25
C GLY A 255 16.31 31.88 -0.67
N TYR A 256 15.91 32.14 -1.92
CA TYR A 256 15.70 31.09 -2.93
C TYR A 256 17.00 30.33 -3.27
N HIS A 257 18.17 31.00 -3.25
CA HIS A 257 19.46 30.32 -3.48
C HIS A 257 19.79 29.37 -2.33
N LEU A 258 19.56 29.81 -1.09
CA LEU A 258 19.72 28.98 0.11
C LEU A 258 18.77 27.78 0.10
N PHE A 259 17.52 27.96 -0.33
CA PHE A 259 16.55 26.87 -0.50
C PHE A 259 17.05 25.82 -1.51
N ILE A 260 17.55 26.25 -2.69
CA ILE A 260 18.07 25.34 -3.71
C ILE A 260 19.31 24.60 -3.22
N GLN A 261 20.26 25.28 -2.57
CA GLN A 261 21.41 24.63 -1.94
C GLN A 261 20.96 23.59 -0.91
N LYS A 262 20.06 23.97 0.01
CA LYS A 262 19.59 23.06 1.06
C LYS A 262 18.86 21.85 0.50
N THR A 263 18.08 22.04 -0.55
CA THR A 263 17.40 20.96 -1.29
C THR A 263 18.40 20.01 -1.94
N GLN A 264 19.53 20.50 -2.46
CA GLN A 264 20.60 19.67 -3.02
C GLN A 264 21.35 18.87 -1.94
N GLU A 265 21.67 19.50 -0.80
CA GLU A 265 22.26 18.82 0.37
C GLU A 265 21.40 17.65 0.86
N LEU A 266 20.08 17.88 1.01
CA LEU A 266 19.14 16.86 1.49
C LEU A 266 18.88 15.77 0.45
N LYS A 267 18.85 16.10 -0.86
CA LYS A 267 18.85 15.09 -1.93
C LYS A 267 20.10 14.20 -1.86
N LYS A 268 21.28 14.80 -1.65
CA LYS A 268 22.53 14.04 -1.50
C LYS A 268 22.46 13.09 -0.30
N LYS A 269 22.08 13.57 0.91
CA LYS A 269 21.89 12.71 2.10
C LYS A 269 20.96 11.53 1.78
N TYR A 270 19.80 11.81 1.17
CA TYR A 270 18.84 10.75 0.81
C TYR A 270 19.43 9.72 -0.16
N TYR A 271 20.23 10.12 -1.14
CA TYR A 271 20.89 9.17 -2.06
C TYR A 271 21.98 8.33 -1.39
N GLU A 272 22.65 8.86 -0.36
CA GLU A 272 23.73 8.16 0.37
C GLU A 272 23.22 7.15 1.43
N GLU A 273 21.97 7.26 1.90
CA GLU A 273 21.35 6.30 2.85
C GLU A 273 21.26 4.85 2.31
N PRO A 274 21.79 3.83 3.01
CA PRO A 274 21.66 2.44 2.58
C PRO A 274 20.27 1.84 2.89
N GLY A 275 19.99 0.69 2.28
CA GLY A 275 18.77 -0.09 2.49
C GLY A 275 17.52 0.56 1.91
N LYS A 276 17.64 1.31 0.81
CA LYS A 276 16.46 1.92 0.13
C LYS A 276 15.76 0.90 -0.78
N GLY A 277 16.50 -0.07 -1.30
CA GLY A 277 16.04 -1.00 -2.32
C GLY A 277 15.91 -0.36 -3.71
N LEU A 278 15.10 -1.01 -4.56
CA LEU A 278 14.99 -0.74 -6.00
C LEU A 278 14.61 0.72 -6.35
N GLN A 279 14.94 1.12 -7.59
CA GLN A 279 15.14 2.51 -8.04
C GLN A 279 13.97 3.52 -7.92
N ASN A 280 12.82 3.14 -7.35
CA ASN A 280 11.73 4.07 -7.04
C ASN A 280 12.12 5.18 -6.04
N SER A 281 13.23 5.00 -5.30
CA SER A 281 13.83 6.00 -4.42
C SER A 281 14.07 7.35 -5.12
N ASN A 282 14.65 7.33 -6.32
CA ASN A 282 14.93 8.56 -7.09
C ASN A 282 13.65 9.32 -7.47
N PHE A 283 12.63 8.59 -7.93
CA PHE A 283 11.34 9.19 -8.30
C PHE A 283 10.62 9.78 -7.08
N LYS A 284 10.55 9.04 -5.97
CA LYS A 284 9.95 9.54 -4.72
C LYS A 284 10.66 10.78 -4.18
N ALA A 285 11.99 10.82 -4.19
CA ALA A 285 12.75 12.00 -3.77
C ALA A 285 12.51 13.21 -4.69
N MET A 286 12.40 12.99 -6.00
CA MET A 286 12.06 14.05 -6.93
C MET A 286 10.66 14.60 -6.66
N MET A 287 9.65 13.74 -6.47
CA MET A 287 8.28 14.16 -6.12
C MET A 287 8.20 14.90 -4.79
N ALA A 288 8.89 14.43 -3.75
CA ALA A 288 8.91 15.10 -2.45
C ALA A 288 9.44 16.53 -2.59
N THR A 289 10.59 16.71 -3.25
CA THR A 289 11.15 18.07 -3.44
C THR A 289 10.34 18.96 -4.39
N ALA A 290 9.63 18.37 -5.37
CA ALA A 290 8.70 19.12 -6.22
C ALA A 290 7.50 19.66 -5.42
N LYS A 291 6.93 18.87 -4.49
CA LYS A 291 5.86 19.31 -3.58
C LYS A 291 6.32 20.50 -2.72
N ILE A 292 7.50 20.41 -2.10
CA ILE A 292 8.05 21.50 -1.27
C ILE A 292 8.27 22.77 -2.10
N GLN A 293 8.80 22.62 -3.32
CA GLN A 293 9.02 23.75 -4.23
C GLN A 293 7.69 24.38 -4.69
N GLN A 294 6.63 23.59 -4.87
CA GLN A 294 5.29 24.06 -5.18
C GLN A 294 4.62 24.80 -4.00
N GLU A 295 4.77 24.28 -2.76
CA GLU A 295 4.33 24.97 -1.54
C GLU A 295 5.01 26.34 -1.39
N MET A 296 6.33 26.40 -1.64
CA MET A 296 7.09 27.65 -1.63
C MET A 296 6.63 28.62 -2.74
N GLN A 297 6.43 28.13 -3.97
CA GLN A 297 5.94 28.95 -5.09
C GLN A 297 4.58 29.57 -4.79
N HIS A 298 3.62 28.77 -4.30
CA HIS A 298 2.28 29.24 -3.95
C HIS A 298 2.34 30.34 -2.87
N LYS A 299 3.21 30.20 -1.86
CA LYS A 299 3.34 31.18 -0.77
C LYS A 299 4.07 32.45 -1.21
N VAL A 300 5.05 32.36 -2.13
CA VAL A 300 5.63 33.54 -2.81
C VAL A 300 4.57 34.30 -3.58
N GLU A 301 3.71 33.61 -4.33
CA GLU A 301 2.65 34.26 -5.12
C GLU A 301 1.59 34.94 -4.24
N GLN A 302 1.17 34.32 -3.14
CA GLN A 302 0.29 34.96 -2.15
C GLN A 302 0.91 36.25 -1.57
N LEU A 303 2.19 36.21 -1.18
CA LEU A 303 2.90 37.39 -0.67
C LEU A 303 3.03 38.48 -1.74
N LEU A 304 3.21 38.11 -3.01
CA LEU A 304 3.27 39.05 -4.13
C LEU A 304 1.92 39.73 -4.35
N GLN A 305 0.83 38.95 -4.43
CA GLN A 305 -0.54 39.45 -4.60
C GLN A 305 -0.96 40.37 -3.45
N GLN A 306 -0.66 39.99 -2.20
CA GLN A 306 -0.94 40.82 -1.02
C GLN A 306 -0.18 42.16 -1.07
N LYS A 307 1.08 42.15 -1.53
CA LYS A 307 1.89 43.37 -1.66
C LYS A 307 1.47 44.26 -2.83
N VAL A 308 1.05 43.68 -3.97
CA VAL A 308 0.44 44.42 -5.08
C VAL A 308 -0.83 45.11 -4.60
N LYS A 309 -1.75 44.39 -3.94
CA LYS A 309 -2.98 44.99 -3.41
C LYS A 309 -2.71 46.11 -2.39
N SER A 310 -1.77 45.89 -1.46
CA SER A 310 -1.37 46.94 -0.51
C SER A 310 -0.80 48.19 -1.19
N ASN A 311 -0.07 48.03 -2.30
CA ASN A 311 0.43 49.15 -3.09
C ASN A 311 -0.69 49.84 -3.88
N GLU A 312 -1.63 49.07 -4.46
CA GLU A 312 -2.80 49.63 -5.15
C GLU A 312 -3.69 50.44 -4.20
N ASP A 313 -3.97 49.93 -3.01
CA ASP A 313 -4.84 50.59 -2.04
C ASP A 313 -4.16 51.87 -1.48
N HIS A 314 -2.84 51.86 -1.29
CA HIS A 314 -2.09 53.06 -0.94
C HIS A 314 -1.98 54.07 -2.12
N MET A 315 -1.88 53.60 -3.37
CA MET A 315 -1.93 54.46 -4.55
C MET A 315 -3.32 55.11 -4.74
N LYS A 316 -4.41 54.42 -4.38
CA LYS A 316 -5.78 55.00 -4.33
C LYS A 316 -5.88 56.07 -3.24
N GLU A 317 -5.34 55.79 -2.04
CA GLU A 317 -5.30 56.76 -0.95
C GLU A 317 -4.51 58.03 -1.31
N LEU A 318 -3.35 57.87 -1.95
CA LEU A 318 -2.54 58.95 -2.50
C LEU A 318 -3.28 59.75 -3.59
N SER A 319 -4.00 59.08 -4.50
CA SER A 319 -4.73 59.78 -5.57
C SER A 319 -5.93 60.56 -5.05
N VAL A 320 -6.65 60.06 -4.04
CA VAL A 320 -7.71 60.81 -3.35
C VAL A 320 -7.14 62.07 -2.69
N LYS A 321 -6.07 61.94 -1.89
CA LYS A 321 -5.41 63.08 -1.24
C LYS A 321 -4.85 64.10 -2.24
N MET A 322 -4.38 63.65 -3.39
CA MET A 322 -3.91 64.52 -4.48
C MET A 322 -5.04 65.37 -5.07
N GLU A 323 -6.23 64.77 -5.26
CA GLU A 323 -7.41 65.46 -5.79
C GLU A 323 -8.07 66.37 -4.74
N GLU A 324 -8.10 65.97 -3.46
CA GLU A 324 -8.52 66.82 -2.33
C GLU A 324 -7.66 68.10 -2.22
N LEU A 325 -6.33 67.96 -2.28
CA LEU A 325 -5.39 69.09 -2.27
C LEU A 325 -5.60 70.01 -3.48
N LYS A 326 -5.87 69.44 -4.66
CA LYS A 326 -6.17 70.18 -5.88
C LYS A 326 -7.49 70.95 -5.76
N GLN A 327 -8.57 70.32 -5.31
CA GLN A 327 -9.85 71.00 -5.07
C GLN A 327 -9.72 72.11 -4.01
N SER A 328 -8.94 71.89 -2.94
CA SER A 328 -8.69 72.90 -1.92
C SER A 328 -7.91 74.11 -2.46
N ARG A 329 -6.91 73.89 -3.33
CA ARG A 329 -6.20 74.96 -4.05
C ARG A 329 -7.15 75.73 -4.96
N ASP A 330 -7.94 75.02 -5.77
CA ASP A 330 -8.79 75.64 -6.79
C ASP A 330 -9.91 76.49 -6.13
N GLN A 331 -10.50 76.02 -5.02
CA GLN A 331 -11.40 76.82 -4.17
C GLN A 331 -10.71 78.04 -3.53
N LEU A 332 -9.43 77.93 -3.16
CA LEU A 332 -8.66 79.05 -2.60
C LEU A 332 -8.35 80.11 -3.67
N GLU A 333 -8.13 79.71 -4.91
CA GLU A 333 -7.97 80.61 -6.06
C GLU A 333 -9.29 81.28 -6.43
N GLU A 334 -10.41 80.55 -6.44
CA GLU A 334 -11.74 81.13 -6.65
C GLU A 334 -12.09 82.17 -5.57
N LYS A 335 -11.88 81.85 -4.28
CA LYS A 335 -12.10 82.80 -3.18
C LYS A 335 -11.21 84.05 -3.27
N LYS A 336 -10.00 83.94 -3.82
CA LYS A 336 -9.15 85.12 -4.11
C LYS A 336 -9.73 85.96 -5.25
N ALA A 337 -10.20 85.34 -6.32
CA ALA A 337 -10.83 86.02 -7.45
C ALA A 337 -12.11 86.75 -7.02
N GLN A 338 -13.02 86.06 -6.31
CA GLN A 338 -14.24 86.64 -5.76
C GLN A 338 -13.96 87.83 -4.83
N ASN A 339 -12.95 87.73 -3.94
CA ASN A 339 -12.55 88.84 -3.07
C ASN A 339 -11.98 90.04 -3.85
N MET A 340 -11.25 89.83 -4.95
CA MET A 340 -10.79 90.94 -5.80
C MET A 340 -11.96 91.60 -6.55
N GLU A 341 -12.91 90.81 -7.07
CA GLU A 341 -14.10 91.35 -7.75
C GLU A 341 -15.00 92.13 -6.78
N LEU A 342 -15.19 91.63 -5.56
CA LEU A 342 -15.99 92.29 -4.52
C LEU A 342 -15.30 93.57 -4.02
N LYS A 343 -13.97 93.58 -3.90
CA LYS A 343 -13.19 94.81 -3.65
C LYS A 343 -13.38 95.83 -4.77
N TYR A 344 -13.28 95.41 -6.04
CA TYR A 344 -13.48 96.29 -7.20
C TYR A 344 -14.91 96.85 -7.29
N LYS A 345 -15.93 96.03 -6.97
CA LYS A 345 -17.33 96.48 -6.86
C LYS A 345 -17.52 97.52 -5.76
N ASN A 346 -16.94 97.33 -4.58
CA ASN A 346 -16.96 98.33 -3.50
C ASN A 346 -16.24 99.61 -3.90
N GLU A 347 -15.13 99.52 -4.62
CA GLU A 347 -14.37 100.68 -5.11
C GLU A 347 -15.16 101.49 -6.17
N GLN A 348 -15.93 100.81 -7.04
CA GLN A 348 -16.91 101.46 -7.92
C GLN A 348 -18.10 102.06 -7.17
N LEU A 349 -18.61 101.42 -6.12
CA LEU A 349 -19.69 101.98 -5.29
C LEU A 349 -19.24 103.27 -4.61
N LEU A 350 -18.04 103.27 -4.02
CA LEU A 350 -17.43 104.45 -3.39
C LEU A 350 -17.13 105.58 -4.40
N GLN A 351 -16.92 105.27 -5.69
CA GLN A 351 -16.90 106.29 -6.75
C GLN A 351 -18.30 106.80 -7.10
N LYS A 352 -19.31 105.93 -7.14
CA LYS A 352 -20.71 106.33 -7.40
C LYS A 352 -21.27 107.21 -6.28
N GLU A 353 -21.02 106.87 -5.02
CA GLU A 353 -21.41 107.68 -3.85
C GLU A 353 -20.80 109.08 -3.93
N ARG A 354 -19.47 109.20 -4.09
CA ARG A 354 -18.82 110.51 -4.31
C ARG A 354 -19.40 111.26 -5.52
N SER A 355 -19.71 110.58 -6.62
CA SER A 355 -20.38 111.23 -7.78
C SER A 355 -21.84 111.65 -7.52
N GLN A 356 -22.49 111.11 -6.50
CA GLN A 356 -23.80 111.56 -6.03
C GLN A 356 -23.67 112.69 -5.01
N GLU A 357 -22.69 112.63 -4.10
CA GLU A 357 -22.33 113.74 -3.20
C GLU A 357 -21.96 115.00 -4.00
N GLU A 358 -21.10 114.89 -5.02
CA GLU A 358 -20.77 115.99 -5.94
C GLU A 358 -22.01 116.55 -6.67
N LYS A 359 -22.97 115.69 -7.06
CA LYS A 359 -24.23 116.13 -7.69
C LYS A 359 -25.15 116.83 -6.69
N ILE A 360 -25.24 116.33 -5.45
CA ILE A 360 -25.97 116.97 -4.36
C ILE A 360 -25.33 118.33 -4.03
N GLU A 361 -24.01 118.42 -3.99
CA GLU A 361 -23.28 119.67 -3.74
C GLU A 361 -23.50 120.68 -4.88
N GLN A 362 -23.48 120.24 -6.15
CA GLN A 362 -23.83 121.09 -7.29
C GLN A 362 -25.30 121.54 -7.28
N LEU A 363 -26.23 120.69 -6.85
CA LEU A 363 -27.65 121.06 -6.68
C LEU A 363 -27.84 122.03 -5.51
N THR A 364 -27.11 121.86 -4.41
CA THR A 364 -27.09 122.78 -3.27
C THR A 364 -26.54 124.14 -3.70
N LYS A 365 -25.42 124.17 -4.44
CA LYS A 365 -24.84 125.39 -5.01
C LYS A 365 -25.81 126.10 -5.98
N LYS A 366 -26.59 125.35 -6.78
CA LYS A 366 -27.67 125.93 -7.61
C LYS A 366 -28.81 126.51 -6.78
N LEU A 367 -29.29 125.81 -5.75
CA LEU A 367 -30.34 126.30 -4.85
C LEU A 367 -29.91 127.58 -4.13
N VAL A 368 -28.68 127.63 -3.62
CA VAL A 368 -28.10 128.84 -3.01
C VAL A 368 -27.97 129.98 -4.03
N TRP A 369 -27.60 129.69 -5.28
CA TRP A 369 -27.55 130.71 -6.35
C TRP A 369 -28.94 131.26 -6.73
N THR A 370 -29.98 130.43 -6.73
CA THR A 370 -31.37 130.87 -6.97
C THR A 370 -32.01 131.58 -5.76
N ALA A 371 -31.55 131.31 -4.54
CA ALA A 371 -32.05 131.96 -3.32
C ALA A 371 -31.29 133.25 -2.96
N GLY A 372 -30.01 133.36 -3.36
CA GLY A 372 -29.16 134.53 -3.09
C GLY A 372 -29.36 135.70 -4.04
N ASN A 373 -29.90 135.48 -5.24
CA ASN A 373 -30.11 136.53 -6.25
C ASN A 373 -31.51 137.16 -6.15
N CYS A 374 -31.64 138.14 -5.25
CA CYS A 374 -32.64 139.22 -5.26
C CYS A 374 -34.13 138.80 -5.19
N THR A 375 -34.94 139.07 -4.15
CA THR A 375 -34.76 139.85 -2.90
C THR A 375 -34.31 141.31 -3.02
N PHE A 376 -34.24 141.86 -4.24
CA PHE A 376 -33.96 143.28 -4.48
C PHE A 376 -34.63 143.76 -5.78
N LEU A 377 -35.96 143.89 -5.77
CA LEU A 377 -36.77 144.76 -6.63
C LEU A 377 -38.25 144.66 -6.20
N PHE A 378 -38.73 145.68 -5.48
CA PHE A 378 -40.17 145.90 -5.20
C PHE A 378 -40.71 146.95 -6.18
N SER A 379 -42.03 146.93 -6.42
CA SER A 379 -42.82 147.88 -7.27
C SER A 379 -42.33 148.00 -8.73
N ASP A 380 -43.14 147.64 -9.73
CA ASP A 380 -44.41 148.33 -10.02
C ASP A 380 -45.46 147.48 -10.79
N LEU A 381 -46.67 148.03 -10.95
CA LEU A 381 -47.72 147.74 -11.95
C LEU A 381 -48.33 146.31 -12.11
N ALA A 382 -49.30 146.02 -11.22
CA ALA A 382 -50.74 145.86 -11.54
C ALA A 382 -51.34 144.69 -12.39
N LEU A 383 -52.57 144.33 -11.94
CA LEU A 383 -53.75 143.76 -12.64
C LEU A 383 -53.90 142.23 -12.88
N LYS A 384 -55.16 141.79 -12.65
CA LYS A 384 -55.82 140.50 -12.99
C LYS A 384 -55.33 139.23 -12.26
N THR A 385 -56.19 138.42 -11.60
CA THR A 385 -57.63 138.57 -11.27
C THR A 385 -58.02 137.75 -10.03
N GLN A 386 -59.01 138.22 -9.28
CA GLN A 386 -59.93 137.48 -8.37
C GLN A 386 -59.40 136.48 -7.32
N ARG A 387 -59.77 136.76 -6.06
CA ARG A 387 -59.72 135.86 -4.90
C ARG A 387 -61.03 136.05 -4.12
N ILE A 388 -61.71 134.98 -3.70
CA ILE A 388 -62.72 134.95 -2.60
C ILE A 388 -63.08 133.46 -2.30
N GLN A 389 -63.33 133.18 -1.00
CA GLN A 389 -63.87 132.00 -0.27
C GLN A 389 -64.24 130.69 -1.06
N ALA A 390 -63.97 129.44 -0.62
CA ALA A 390 -64.08 128.76 0.71
C ALA A 390 -65.54 128.50 1.18
N PRO A 391 -65.87 127.50 2.07
CA PRO A 391 -65.13 126.29 2.53
C PRO A 391 -65.97 124.97 2.58
N CYS A 392 -65.34 123.81 2.83
CA CYS A 392 -65.84 122.55 3.45
C CYS A 392 -64.72 121.46 3.38
N GLY A 393 -64.63 120.40 4.20
CA GLY A 393 -65.35 120.04 5.44
C GLY A 393 -65.00 118.62 5.95
N ASP A 394 -64.42 118.53 7.15
CA ASP A 394 -64.46 117.45 8.17
C ASP A 394 -64.34 115.92 7.87
N SER A 395 -63.24 115.33 8.40
CA SER A 395 -63.23 114.37 9.55
C SER A 395 -62.92 112.86 9.39
N SER A 396 -62.08 112.37 10.33
CA SER A 396 -61.92 110.97 10.83
C SER A 396 -61.23 109.92 9.93
N MET A 397 -60.62 108.81 10.42
CA MET A 397 -60.43 108.29 11.80
C MET A 397 -59.12 107.44 11.95
N LEU A 398 -58.86 106.85 13.14
CA LEU A 398 -57.66 106.07 13.55
C LEU A 398 -57.66 104.58 13.09
N THR A 399 -56.48 103.91 13.20
CA THR A 399 -56.19 102.54 13.75
C THR A 399 -54.89 102.01 13.10
N ILE A 400 -53.71 101.87 13.75
CA ILE A 400 -53.23 100.97 14.83
C ILE A 400 -53.19 99.47 14.46
N PHE A 401 -51.99 98.85 14.43
CA PHE A 401 -51.66 97.61 15.17
C PHE A 401 -50.13 97.31 15.16
N TYR A 402 -49.72 96.23 15.83
CA TYR A 402 -48.37 95.91 16.31
C TYR A 402 -47.92 94.49 15.90
N ASP A 403 -46.87 94.01 16.58
CA ASP A 403 -46.40 92.62 16.71
C ASP A 403 -45.48 92.17 15.54
N VAL A 404 -44.15 91.98 15.69
CA VAL A 404 -43.25 91.54 16.79
C VAL A 404 -43.28 90.03 17.06
N ASP A 405 -42.17 89.34 16.81
CA ASP A 405 -41.92 87.92 17.12
C ASP A 405 -40.46 87.72 17.60
N TRP A 406 -40.12 86.58 18.22
CA TRP A 406 -39.26 86.57 19.42
C TRP A 406 -38.44 85.28 19.67
N CYS A 407 -37.13 85.46 19.91
CA CYS A 407 -36.13 84.54 20.49
C CYS A 407 -35.97 83.07 20.02
N CYS A 408 -34.70 82.68 19.84
CA CYS A 408 -34.15 81.32 19.94
C CYS A 408 -34.62 80.29 18.88
N GLN A 409 -33.84 79.25 18.55
CA GLN A 409 -32.69 78.67 19.27
C GLN A 409 -31.53 78.32 18.33
#